data_AF-A0A2G5FBF0-F1
#
_entry.id   AF-A0A2G5FBF0-F1
#
_cell.length_a   1.000
_cell.length_b   1.000
_cell.length_c   1.000
_cell.angle_alpha   90.00
_cell.angle_beta   90.00
_cell.angle_gamma   90.00
#
_symmetry.space_group_name_H-M   'P 1'
#
loop_
_entity.id
_entity.type
_entity.pdbx_description
1 polymer ?
#
loop_
_entity_poly.entity_id
_entity_poly.type
_entity_poly.pdbx_seq_one_letter_code
_entity_poly.pdbx_strand_id
1 'polypeptide(L)'
;MASTSLLHQSIPPFFTSSPASVSSSQLTNLSLYLNLSEKQPLCYRRLSVVVNLKKKNPWLDPFDFGDDSDMENGTEYSEGKQDEDPRPPENPDNPYGFLKFPYGYSVEIASLGSKIRGDVRRCGCVIAGGVYESLLFFPTIQLIKDRYPGVQIDVVASPRAKQTFELNKNVRWANAYDLDTYFPDTAEYTDMIGILKNRYYDMVLSTKLAGIGHAAFLFMTTARERVSYIYPNVNAAGAGLMLSETFTPKGLNLSEGGYNMYAQMDDWLGRPRNKVPRHPVPPLKVSISRKLKEVVEMKYKTAGAEKGKYIVIHGLESDSKASMQSMGDTDSLLPIQVWAGIAKGTRGIKPVFVIPHEKLREDVEEVVGEDASIVFITTPGQLAAIINDSAGVIATNTAAIQLANARDKLRKRKTVCSQCSREEMYYNFI
;
A
#
# COMPACT_ATOMS: atom_id res chain seq x y z
N MET A 1 27.13 54.81 -37.13
CA MET A 1 28.47 54.58 -36.54
C MET A 1 28.39 53.31 -35.74
N ALA A 2 28.68 52.17 -36.40
CA ALA A 2 29.84 51.30 -36.14
C ALA A 2 29.54 50.33 -34.97
N SER A 3 29.58 49.00 -35.10
CA SER A 3 30.20 48.13 -36.11
C SER A 3 29.79 46.65 -35.92
N THR A 4 29.52 45.96 -37.05
CA THR A 4 29.93 44.58 -37.43
C THR A 4 29.56 43.37 -36.56
N SER A 5 29.24 42.16 -37.06
CA SER A 5 28.94 41.63 -38.40
C SER A 5 28.54 40.14 -38.26
N LEU A 6 27.72 39.67 -39.20
CA LEU A 6 27.24 38.30 -39.42
C LEU A 6 28.36 37.34 -39.86
N LEU A 7 28.24 36.03 -39.55
CA LEU A 7 28.12 34.90 -40.51
C LEU A 7 28.50 33.50 -39.92
N HIS A 8 27.52 32.58 -40.01
CA HIS A 8 27.48 31.22 -40.61
C HIS A 8 28.66 30.20 -40.60
N GLN A 9 28.26 28.92 -40.43
CA GLN A 9 28.89 27.62 -40.84
C GLN A 9 30.11 27.19 -39.98
N SER A 10 30.41 25.93 -39.65
CA SER A 10 30.16 24.60 -40.22
C SER A 10 30.72 23.51 -39.26
N ILE A 11 30.24 22.26 -39.39
CA ILE A 11 30.92 20.99 -38.97
C ILE A 11 32.00 20.71 -40.04
N PRO A 12 33.27 20.30 -39.76
CA PRO A 12 33.70 18.89 -39.48
C PRO A 12 35.13 18.79 -38.82
N PRO A 13 36.03 17.77 -39.01
CA PRO A 13 35.97 16.29 -39.08
C PRO A 13 36.97 15.57 -38.10
N PHE A 14 36.99 14.23 -38.21
CA PHE A 14 37.95 13.22 -37.71
C PHE A 14 39.45 13.44 -38.02
N PHE A 15 40.34 12.91 -37.15
CA PHE A 15 41.67 12.32 -37.46
C PHE A 15 41.95 11.19 -36.42
N THR A 16 41.91 9.88 -36.76
CA THR A 16 43.01 8.97 -37.22
C THR A 16 44.17 8.84 -36.21
N SER A 17 44.65 7.68 -35.76
CA SER A 17 45.17 6.53 -36.52
C SER A 17 45.64 5.38 -35.57
N SER A 18 45.58 4.13 -36.05
CA SER A 18 45.95 2.84 -35.42
C SER A 18 47.47 2.51 -35.63
N PRO A 19 47.97 1.24 -35.67
CA PRO A 19 47.86 0.00 -34.86
C PRO A 19 49.25 -0.62 -34.48
N ALA A 20 49.29 -1.76 -33.75
CA ALA A 20 50.23 -2.93 -33.87
C ALA A 20 50.58 -3.60 -32.51
N SER A 21 50.14 -4.86 -32.29
CA SER A 21 50.99 -6.09 -32.19
C SER A 21 51.55 -6.37 -30.75
N VAL A 22 51.66 -7.55 -30.11
CA VAL A 22 51.84 -8.98 -30.47
C VAL A 22 51.47 -9.89 -29.26
N SER A 23 50.95 -11.10 -29.55
CA SER A 23 50.99 -12.44 -28.87
C SER A 23 50.87 -12.61 -27.34
N SER A 24 49.90 -13.38 -26.83
CA SER A 24 49.88 -14.86 -26.59
C SER A 24 50.57 -15.36 -25.31
N SER A 25 49.79 -15.89 -24.37
CA SER A 25 50.05 -17.20 -23.75
C SER A 25 48.84 -17.76 -22.98
N GLN A 26 48.30 -18.84 -23.56
CA GLN A 26 47.85 -20.08 -22.88
C GLN A 26 46.80 -20.00 -21.76
N LEU A 27 45.55 -20.30 -22.14
CA LEU A 27 44.58 -20.98 -21.28
C LEU A 27 44.13 -22.24 -22.01
N THR A 28 44.74 -23.36 -21.65
CA THR A 28 44.38 -24.69 -22.13
C THR A 28 43.10 -25.16 -21.44
N ASN A 29 42.09 -25.51 -22.24
CA ASN A 29 41.37 -26.80 -22.28
C ASN A 29 41.25 -27.57 -20.94
N LEU A 30 40.12 -28.15 -20.53
CA LEU A 30 39.16 -28.90 -21.34
C LEU A 30 37.92 -29.25 -20.49
N SER A 31 36.82 -29.46 -21.19
CA SER A 31 35.52 -30.04 -20.81
C SER A 31 35.52 -31.21 -19.81
N LEU A 32 34.58 -31.17 -18.86
CA LEU A 32 34.18 -32.29 -17.99
C LEU A 32 33.19 -33.21 -18.73
N TYR A 33 33.67 -34.38 -19.13
CA TYR A 33 32.83 -35.52 -19.49
C TYR A 33 32.41 -36.27 -18.22
N LEU A 34 31.10 -36.40 -18.02
CA LEU A 34 30.48 -37.34 -17.08
C LEU A 34 30.63 -38.76 -17.64
N ASN A 35 31.24 -39.66 -16.85
CA ASN A 35 31.07 -41.09 -17.04
C ASN A 35 30.72 -41.76 -15.70
N LEU A 36 29.59 -42.46 -15.75
CA LEU A 36 28.96 -43.24 -14.71
C LEU A 36 29.43 -44.69 -14.86
N SER A 37 30.00 -45.31 -13.81
CA SER A 37 30.01 -46.78 -13.68
C SER A 37 30.32 -47.24 -12.23
N GLU A 38 29.24 -47.63 -11.54
CA GLU A 38 29.03 -48.87 -10.78
C GLU A 38 30.06 -49.50 -9.79
N LYS A 39 29.50 -49.79 -8.58
CA LYS A 39 29.70 -50.92 -7.63
C LYS A 39 30.61 -50.76 -6.37
N GLN A 40 29.94 -50.38 -5.25
CA GLN A 40 29.87 -50.95 -3.86
C GLN A 40 31.08 -51.67 -3.18
N PRO A 41 31.17 -51.77 -1.82
CA PRO A 41 30.12 -51.61 -0.80
C PRO A 41 30.46 -50.75 0.45
N LEU A 42 29.40 -50.53 1.23
CA LEU A 42 29.26 -49.77 2.49
C LEU A 42 30.14 -50.28 3.64
N CYS A 43 30.79 -49.35 4.34
CA CYS A 43 31.29 -49.57 5.71
C CYS A 43 31.19 -48.26 6.51
N TYR A 44 30.42 -48.27 7.60
CA TYR A 44 30.22 -47.12 8.49
C TYR A 44 31.53 -46.76 9.22
N ARG A 45 32.06 -45.56 8.99
CA ARG A 45 33.12 -44.95 9.84
C ARG A 45 32.73 -43.52 10.22
N ARG A 46 32.66 -43.26 11.53
CA ARG A 46 32.51 -41.92 12.12
C ARG A 46 33.63 -41.00 11.62
N LEU A 47 33.27 -39.87 11.02
CA LEU A 47 34.22 -38.80 10.69
C LEU A 47 34.41 -37.89 11.92
N SER A 48 35.59 -37.97 12.52
CA SER A 48 36.11 -36.96 13.45
C SER A 48 36.75 -35.84 12.63
N VAL A 49 36.18 -34.63 12.69
CA VAL A 49 36.78 -33.44 12.08
C VAL A 49 37.88 -32.92 13.00
N VAL A 50 39.12 -32.93 12.51
CA VAL A 50 40.25 -32.22 13.12
C VAL A 50 40.44 -30.92 12.34
N VAL A 51 40.28 -29.78 13.02
CA VAL A 51 40.48 -28.45 12.42
C VAL A 51 41.93 -28.05 12.67
N ASN A 52 42.66 -27.77 11.58
CA ASN A 52 44.06 -27.37 11.62
C ASN A 52 44.12 -25.83 11.58
N LEU A 53 44.63 -25.22 12.65
CA LEU A 53 44.73 -23.76 12.80
C LEU A 53 45.80 -23.21 11.86
N LYS A 54 45.43 -22.38 10.87
CA LYS A 54 46.40 -21.62 10.05
C LYS A 54 46.32 -20.11 10.36
N LYS A 55 47.52 -19.55 10.51
CA LYS A 55 47.94 -18.15 10.80
C LYS A 55 46.95 -17.06 10.37
N LYS A 56 46.58 -16.19 11.33
CA LYS A 56 45.84 -14.93 11.14
C LYS A 56 46.74 -13.87 10.47
N ASN A 57 46.18 -13.13 9.51
CA ASN A 57 46.83 -11.99 8.85
C ASN A 57 46.51 -10.69 9.62
N PRO A 58 47.50 -9.83 9.95
CA PRO A 58 47.30 -8.67 10.83
C PRO A 58 46.55 -7.47 10.23
N TRP A 59 46.15 -7.53 8.95
CA TRP A 59 45.54 -6.39 8.25
C TRP A 59 44.01 -6.41 8.21
N LEU A 60 43.38 -7.48 8.73
CA LEU A 60 41.95 -7.70 8.55
C LEU A 60 41.05 -7.22 9.69
N ASP A 61 41.60 -6.71 10.79
CA ASP A 61 40.76 -6.22 11.89
C ASP A 61 41.47 -5.14 12.73
N PRO A 62 41.12 -3.84 12.56
CA PRO A 62 41.66 -2.75 13.39
C PRO A 62 41.15 -2.76 14.83
N PHE A 63 40.25 -3.70 15.18
CA PHE A 63 39.63 -3.83 16.50
C PHE A 63 39.90 -5.19 17.17
N ASP A 64 40.76 -6.05 16.59
CA ASP A 64 41.25 -7.29 17.25
C ASP A 64 42.36 -6.92 18.25
N PHE A 65 41.97 -6.24 19.33
CA PHE A 65 42.78 -6.13 20.54
C PHE A 65 42.73 -7.52 21.17
N GLY A 66 43.77 -8.33 20.94
CA GLY A 66 43.78 -9.74 21.33
C GLY A 66 43.36 -9.97 22.80
N ASP A 67 42.95 -11.20 23.12
CA ASP A 67 42.35 -11.59 24.40
C ASP A 67 43.04 -10.92 25.62
N ASP A 68 42.44 -9.84 26.12
CA ASP A 68 42.83 -9.20 27.38
C ASP A 68 42.52 -10.16 28.53
N SER A 69 43.55 -10.69 29.18
CA SER A 69 43.43 -11.67 30.27
C SER A 69 42.73 -11.13 31.52
N ASP A 70 42.50 -9.81 31.58
CA ASP A 70 41.92 -9.10 32.73
C ASP A 70 40.47 -8.61 32.45
N MET A 71 39.93 -8.87 31.26
CA MET A 71 38.50 -8.71 30.98
C MET A 71 37.74 -9.94 31.50
N GLU A 72 37.29 -9.89 32.75
CA GLU A 72 36.17 -10.72 33.17
C GLU A 72 34.96 -10.36 32.30
N ASN A 73 34.73 -11.16 31.26
CA ASN A 73 33.50 -11.13 30.49
C ASN A 73 32.35 -11.56 31.42
N GLY A 74 31.79 -10.58 32.13
CA GLY A 74 30.60 -10.76 32.94
C GLY A 74 29.53 -11.44 32.08
N THR A 75 29.04 -12.58 32.56
CA THR A 75 27.93 -13.34 31.96
C THR A 75 26.61 -12.56 31.93
N GLU A 76 26.61 -11.33 32.44
CA GLU A 76 25.46 -10.46 32.69
C GLU A 76 24.72 -10.00 31.41
N TYR A 77 25.34 -10.13 30.22
CA TYR A 77 24.70 -9.78 28.95
C TYR A 77 24.50 -10.95 27.97
N SER A 78 25.01 -12.15 28.30
CA SER A 78 24.87 -13.35 27.43
C SER A 78 23.62 -14.18 27.74
N GLU A 79 23.03 -13.98 28.91
CA GLU A 79 21.80 -14.64 29.35
C GLU A 79 20.63 -13.65 29.41
N GLY A 80 20.33 -13.02 28.27
CA GLY A 80 19.01 -12.40 28.04
C GLY A 80 17.87 -13.43 27.93
N LYS A 81 17.98 -14.58 28.61
CA LYS A 81 16.84 -15.45 28.88
C LYS A 81 16.21 -14.89 30.14
N GLN A 82 15.09 -14.19 29.95
CA GLN A 82 14.16 -13.92 31.03
C GLN A 82 13.92 -15.25 31.77
N ASP A 83 14.33 -15.34 33.04
CA ASP A 83 14.13 -16.55 33.85
C ASP A 83 12.63 -16.89 33.79
N GLU A 84 12.29 -17.97 33.08
CA GLU A 84 10.94 -18.49 33.14
C GLU A 84 10.72 -18.94 34.58
N ASP A 85 9.65 -18.46 35.22
CA ASP A 85 9.26 -18.91 36.55
C ASP A 85 9.39 -20.44 36.63
N PRO A 86 10.06 -20.98 37.67
CA PRO A 86 10.33 -22.41 37.76
C PRO A 86 8.99 -23.16 37.70
N ARG A 87 8.77 -23.86 36.59
CA ARG A 87 7.54 -24.62 36.40
C ARG A 87 7.47 -25.69 37.49
N PRO A 88 6.31 -25.86 38.14
CA PRO A 88 6.12 -26.94 39.09
C PRO A 88 6.46 -28.29 38.43
N PRO A 89 7.06 -29.24 39.16
CA PRO A 89 7.40 -30.56 38.63
C PRO A 89 6.15 -31.27 38.05
N GLU A 90 6.32 -31.96 36.92
CA GLU A 90 5.24 -32.69 36.25
C GLU A 90 4.64 -33.73 37.21
N ASN A 91 3.38 -33.56 37.63
CA ASN A 91 2.67 -34.56 38.42
C ASN A 91 1.97 -35.56 37.48
N PRO A 92 2.40 -36.84 37.43
CA PRO A 92 1.82 -37.84 36.53
C PRO A 92 0.36 -38.20 36.86
N ASP A 93 -0.11 -37.90 38.07
CA ASP A 93 -1.46 -38.27 38.56
C ASP A 93 -2.48 -37.12 38.47
N ASN A 94 -2.15 -36.00 37.82
CA ASN A 94 -3.10 -34.89 37.66
C ASN A 94 -4.11 -35.18 36.52
N PRO A 95 -5.44 -35.28 36.82
CA PRO A 95 -6.46 -35.56 35.80
C PRO A 95 -6.61 -34.46 34.74
N TYR A 96 -6.02 -33.27 34.95
CA TYR A 96 -6.10 -32.11 34.06
C TYR A 96 -4.77 -31.75 33.38
N GLY A 97 -3.81 -32.70 33.28
CA GLY A 97 -2.46 -32.57 32.72
C GLY A 97 -2.15 -31.27 31.95
N PHE A 98 -1.14 -30.52 32.41
CA PHE A 98 -0.76 -29.24 31.81
C PHE A 98 -0.57 -29.39 30.29
N LEU A 99 -1.29 -28.58 29.51
CA LEU A 99 -1.15 -28.50 28.06
C LEU A 99 0.32 -28.21 27.72
N LYS A 100 1.03 -29.18 27.15
CA LYS A 100 2.38 -28.95 26.60
C LYS A 100 2.24 -28.01 25.41
N PHE A 101 2.50 -26.73 25.63
CA PHE A 101 2.53 -25.76 24.55
C PHE A 101 3.81 -25.97 23.71
N PRO A 102 3.72 -25.91 22.37
CA PRO A 102 4.91 -26.01 21.52
C PRO A 102 5.88 -24.86 21.81
N TYR A 103 7.17 -25.11 21.60
CA TYR A 103 8.24 -24.14 21.80
C TYR A 103 7.92 -22.83 21.06
N GLY A 104 7.83 -21.70 21.79
CA GLY A 104 7.50 -20.37 21.25
C GLY A 104 6.04 -19.91 21.41
N TYR A 105 5.23 -20.57 22.23
CA TYR A 105 3.83 -20.19 22.47
C TYR A 105 3.65 -19.35 23.74
N SER A 106 3.19 -18.10 23.59
CA SER A 106 2.77 -17.23 24.70
C SER A 106 1.26 -17.30 24.90
N VAL A 107 0.83 -17.61 26.13
CA VAL A 107 -0.57 -17.90 26.50
C VAL A 107 -1.50 -16.68 26.37
N GLU A 108 -0.94 -15.47 26.35
CA GLU A 108 -1.69 -14.23 26.12
C GLU A 108 -2.04 -13.99 24.64
N ILE A 109 -1.49 -14.79 23.72
CA ILE A 109 -1.60 -14.60 22.27
C ILE A 109 -2.19 -15.87 21.64
N ALA A 110 -3.48 -15.77 21.31
CA ALA A 110 -4.36 -16.78 20.69
C ALA A 110 -4.87 -17.89 21.63
N SER A 111 -6.20 -18.03 21.73
CA SER A 111 -6.75 -19.30 22.23
C SER A 111 -6.42 -20.38 21.21
N LEU A 112 -5.73 -21.45 21.63
CA LEU A 112 -5.35 -22.60 20.79
C LEU A 112 -6.45 -23.05 19.83
N GLY A 113 -7.72 -23.04 20.28
CA GLY A 113 -8.89 -23.37 19.46
C GLY A 113 -9.07 -22.51 18.20
N SER A 114 -8.81 -21.20 18.24
CA SER A 114 -8.89 -20.35 17.04
C SER A 114 -7.71 -20.56 16.09
N LYS A 115 -6.52 -20.86 16.63
CA LYS A 115 -5.35 -21.20 15.81
C LYS A 115 -5.58 -22.53 15.08
N ILE A 116 -6.16 -23.51 15.77
CA ILE A 116 -6.56 -24.81 15.20
C ILE A 116 -7.67 -24.65 14.16
N ARG A 117 -8.68 -23.79 14.40
CA ARG A 117 -9.75 -23.52 13.43
C ARG A 117 -9.30 -22.69 12.22
N GLY A 118 -8.14 -22.03 12.33
CA GLY A 118 -7.62 -21.16 11.28
C GLY A 118 -8.34 -19.80 11.19
N ASP A 119 -9.03 -19.37 12.24
CA ASP A 119 -9.78 -18.10 12.26
C ASP A 119 -8.81 -16.91 12.15
N VAL A 120 -9.19 -15.86 11.41
CA VAL A 120 -8.43 -14.59 11.36
C VAL A 120 -8.93 -13.67 12.45
N ARG A 121 -8.09 -13.34 13.43
CA ARG A 121 -8.42 -12.40 14.52
C ARG A 121 -7.78 -11.04 14.33
N ARG A 122 -6.57 -10.98 13.77
CA ARG A 122 -5.90 -9.72 13.40
C ARG A 122 -5.54 -9.73 11.93
N CYS A 123 -6.05 -8.75 11.21
CA CYS A 123 -5.77 -8.55 9.80
C CYS A 123 -5.02 -7.23 9.61
N GLY A 124 -3.81 -7.30 9.05
CA GLY A 124 -3.04 -6.13 8.62
C GLY A 124 -3.30 -5.84 7.15
N CYS A 125 -3.73 -4.64 6.80
CA CYS A 125 -3.95 -4.22 5.42
C CYS A 125 -2.90 -3.18 5.03
N VAL A 126 -2.05 -3.51 4.07
CA VAL A 126 -0.94 -2.68 3.58
C VAL A 126 -1.33 -2.13 2.21
N ILE A 127 -1.85 -0.90 2.20
CA ILE A 127 -2.56 -0.31 1.05
C ILE A 127 -1.66 0.74 0.37
N ALA A 128 -1.23 0.43 -0.84
CA ALA A 128 -0.53 1.37 -1.72
C ALA A 128 -1.50 2.35 -2.39
N GLY A 129 -0.98 3.50 -2.82
CA GLY A 129 -1.72 4.56 -3.48
C GLY A 129 -2.17 5.70 -2.56
N GLY A 130 -3.12 6.48 -3.08
CA GLY A 130 -3.61 7.69 -2.45
C GLY A 130 -4.96 7.50 -1.75
N VAL A 131 -5.68 8.61 -1.63
CA VAL A 131 -7.02 8.65 -1.03
C VAL A 131 -8.02 7.84 -1.87
N TYR A 132 -7.91 7.95 -3.20
CA TYR A 132 -8.82 7.27 -4.14
C TYR A 132 -8.76 5.74 -3.98
N GLU A 133 -7.55 5.17 -4.06
CA GLU A 133 -7.31 3.73 -3.94
C GLU A 133 -7.70 3.20 -2.55
N SER A 134 -7.48 4.01 -1.51
CA SER A 134 -7.85 3.66 -0.14
C SER A 134 -9.36 3.63 0.10
N LEU A 135 -10.12 4.53 -0.54
CA LEU A 135 -11.59 4.50 -0.50
C LEU A 135 -12.14 3.23 -1.15
N LEU A 136 -11.58 2.84 -2.30
CA LEU A 136 -12.01 1.64 -3.02
C LEU A 136 -11.71 0.33 -2.27
N PHE A 137 -10.87 0.37 -1.23
CA PHE A 137 -10.58 -0.78 -0.36
C PHE A 137 -11.61 -0.96 0.78
N PHE A 138 -12.54 -0.01 0.99
CA PHE A 138 -13.53 -0.11 2.07
C PHE A 138 -14.49 -1.30 1.95
N PRO A 139 -14.98 -1.66 0.74
CA PRO A 139 -15.72 -2.91 0.53
C PRO A 139 -14.98 -4.14 1.01
N THR A 140 -13.67 -4.24 0.72
CA THR A 140 -12.81 -5.34 1.15
C THR A 140 -12.71 -5.39 2.68
N ILE A 141 -12.57 -4.25 3.36
CA ILE A 141 -12.57 -4.19 4.83
C ILE A 141 -13.89 -4.69 5.43
N GLN A 142 -15.03 -4.32 4.83
CA GLN A 142 -16.34 -4.78 5.28
C GLN A 142 -16.50 -6.29 5.02
N LEU A 143 -16.05 -6.80 3.86
CA LEU A 143 -16.06 -8.23 3.53
C LEU A 143 -15.26 -9.05 4.57
N ILE A 144 -14.10 -8.55 5.01
CA ILE A 144 -13.28 -9.19 6.04
C ILE A 144 -14.04 -9.25 7.38
N LYS A 145 -14.73 -8.18 7.78
CA LYS A 145 -15.55 -8.15 9.00
C LYS A 145 -16.73 -9.10 8.94
N ASP A 146 -17.40 -9.17 7.79
CA ASP A 146 -18.57 -10.04 7.60
C ASP A 146 -18.15 -11.52 7.60
N ARG A 147 -16.97 -11.81 7.04
CA ARG A 147 -16.39 -13.17 7.03
C ARG A 147 -15.85 -13.61 8.38
N TYR A 148 -15.13 -12.74 9.07
CA TYR A 148 -14.44 -13.06 10.32
C TYR A 148 -15.02 -12.21 11.46
N PRO A 149 -16.06 -12.70 12.16
CA PRO A 149 -16.66 -11.94 13.25
C PRO A 149 -15.62 -11.70 14.35
N GLY A 150 -15.49 -10.44 14.77
CA GLY A 150 -14.54 -10.04 15.82
C GLY A 150 -13.11 -9.78 15.34
N VAL A 151 -12.81 -9.87 14.03
CA VAL A 151 -11.49 -9.53 13.48
C VAL A 151 -11.12 -8.08 13.79
N GLN A 152 -9.90 -7.81 14.21
CA GLN A 152 -9.32 -6.49 14.39
C GLN A 152 -8.57 -6.15 13.11
N ILE A 153 -8.95 -5.02 12.49
CA ILE A 153 -8.37 -4.59 11.22
C ILE A 153 -7.48 -3.39 11.49
N ASP A 154 -6.22 -3.55 11.14
CA ASP A 154 -5.19 -2.53 11.20
C ASP A 154 -4.77 -2.18 9.77
N VAL A 155 -4.55 -0.91 9.51
CA VAL A 155 -4.22 -0.41 8.17
C VAL A 155 -2.90 0.32 8.17
N VAL A 156 -2.09 0.09 7.15
CA VAL A 156 -0.89 0.85 6.83
C VAL A 156 -1.07 1.43 5.44
N ALA A 157 -0.99 2.75 5.33
CA ALA A 157 -1.14 3.47 4.07
C ALA A 157 -0.28 4.73 4.06
N SER A 158 -0.18 5.40 2.91
CA SER A 158 0.54 6.68 2.82
C SER A 158 -0.02 7.73 3.81
N PRO A 159 0.78 8.73 4.25
CA PRO A 159 0.34 9.70 5.26
C PRO A 159 -0.98 10.40 4.91
N ARG A 160 -1.20 10.66 3.63
CA ARG A 160 -2.45 11.25 3.12
C ARG A 160 -3.60 10.25 3.09
N ALA A 161 -3.34 9.04 2.59
CA ALA A 161 -4.31 7.96 2.53
C ALA A 161 -4.83 7.54 3.91
N LYS A 162 -3.96 7.57 4.94
CA LYS A 162 -4.30 7.25 6.34
C LYS A 162 -5.56 7.99 6.83
N GLN A 163 -5.70 9.27 6.49
CA GLN A 163 -6.84 10.11 6.91
C GLN A 163 -8.18 9.59 6.40
N THR A 164 -8.18 8.86 5.29
CA THR A 164 -9.39 8.25 4.72
C THR A 164 -10.02 7.27 5.70
N PHE A 165 -9.21 6.51 6.45
CA PHE A 165 -9.71 5.47 7.35
C PHE A 165 -10.42 6.00 8.59
N GLU A 166 -10.35 7.31 8.86
CA GLU A 166 -11.26 7.96 9.84
C GLU A 166 -12.73 7.84 9.43
N LEU A 167 -12.99 7.65 8.13
CA LEU A 167 -14.33 7.45 7.58
C LEU A 167 -14.80 6.01 7.67
N ASN A 168 -13.98 5.06 8.14
CA ASN A 168 -14.32 3.65 8.23
C ASN A 168 -14.33 3.15 9.66
N LYS A 169 -15.53 2.90 10.20
CA LYS A 169 -15.74 2.37 11.56
C LYS A 169 -15.11 0.99 11.83
N ASN A 170 -14.79 0.22 10.80
CA ASN A 170 -14.29 -1.14 10.94
C ASN A 170 -12.78 -1.20 11.17
N VAL A 171 -12.08 -0.10 10.87
CA VAL A 171 -10.65 0.04 11.10
C VAL A 171 -10.42 0.45 12.55
N ARG A 172 -9.61 -0.33 13.26
CA ARG A 172 -9.23 -0.06 14.64
C ARG A 172 -8.06 0.92 14.71
N TRP A 173 -7.06 0.68 13.87
CA TRP A 173 -5.79 1.41 13.92
C TRP A 173 -5.28 1.65 12.51
N ALA A 174 -4.75 2.84 12.26
CA ALA A 174 -4.18 3.22 10.98
C ALA A 174 -2.81 3.87 11.19
N ASN A 175 -1.80 3.42 10.45
CA ASN A 175 -0.45 3.98 10.48
C ASN A 175 -0.03 4.54 9.12
N ALA A 176 0.86 5.53 9.18
CA ALA A 176 1.40 6.17 8.00
C ALA A 176 2.71 5.48 7.61
N TYR A 177 2.79 4.98 6.39
CA TYR A 177 4.00 4.48 5.76
C TYR A 177 3.84 4.62 4.26
N ASP A 178 4.78 5.30 3.60
CA ASP A 178 4.71 5.47 2.15
C ASP A 178 5.26 4.23 1.46
N LEU A 179 4.34 3.41 0.96
CA LEU A 179 4.63 2.18 0.26
C LEU A 179 5.11 2.40 -1.17
N ASP A 180 4.81 3.56 -1.77
CA ASP A 180 5.08 3.82 -3.18
C ASP A 180 6.49 4.36 -3.43
N THR A 181 7.19 4.76 -2.37
CA THR A 181 8.60 5.11 -2.42
C THR A 181 9.44 3.93 -2.89
N TYR A 182 10.17 4.11 -3.99
CA TYR A 182 10.99 3.05 -4.60
C TYR A 182 12.14 2.58 -3.70
N PHE A 183 12.75 3.52 -2.97
CA PHE A 183 13.78 3.25 -1.97
C PHE A 183 13.39 3.92 -0.65
N PRO A 184 12.69 3.19 0.24
CA PRO A 184 12.38 3.72 1.56
C PRO A 184 13.68 3.90 2.35
N ASP A 185 13.67 4.88 3.26
CA ASP A 185 14.76 4.99 4.23
C ASP A 185 14.83 3.71 5.07
N THR A 186 16.05 3.25 5.37
CA THR A 186 16.26 1.98 6.07
C THR A 186 15.76 2.07 7.51
N ALA A 187 15.89 3.23 8.15
CA ALA A 187 15.36 3.45 9.49
C ALA A 187 13.83 3.36 9.50
N GLU A 188 13.15 4.05 8.58
CA GLU A 188 11.68 3.97 8.45
C GLU A 188 11.20 2.55 8.13
N TYR A 189 11.91 1.85 7.24
CA TYR A 189 11.60 0.48 6.86
C TYR A 189 11.71 -0.49 8.05
N THR A 190 12.81 -0.41 8.81
CA THR A 190 13.06 -1.27 9.97
C THR A 190 12.13 -0.98 11.14
N ASP A 191 11.83 0.29 11.40
CA ASP A 191 10.83 0.70 12.40
C ASP A 191 9.44 0.15 12.05
N MET A 192 9.02 0.29 10.78
CA MET A 192 7.73 -0.23 10.33
C MET A 192 7.64 -1.75 10.48
N ILE A 193 8.72 -2.48 10.18
CA ILE A 193 8.79 -3.92 10.43
C ILE A 193 8.65 -4.22 11.92
N GLY A 194 9.34 -3.46 12.79
CA GLY A 194 9.21 -3.59 14.24
C GLY A 194 7.77 -3.44 14.71
N ILE A 195 7.07 -2.41 14.23
CA ILE A 195 5.66 -2.14 14.55
C ILE A 195 4.76 -3.30 14.06
N LEU A 196 4.96 -3.78 12.83
CA LEU A 196 4.15 -4.85 12.26
C LEU A 196 4.38 -6.20 12.96
N LYS A 197 5.64 -6.53 13.28
CA LYS A 197 6.00 -7.75 14.01
C LYS A 197 5.42 -7.77 15.42
N ASN A 198 5.44 -6.64 16.12
CA ASN A 198 4.91 -6.54 17.48
C ASN A 198 3.39 -6.76 17.57
N ARG A 199 2.67 -6.68 16.43
CA ARG A 199 1.20 -6.81 16.40
C ARG A 199 0.70 -8.22 16.15
N TYR A 200 1.55 -9.15 15.74
CA TYR A 200 1.23 -10.57 15.49
C TYR A 200 -0.05 -10.73 14.66
N TYR A 201 0.03 -10.45 13.36
CA TYR A 201 -1.10 -10.60 12.44
C TYR A 201 -1.34 -12.07 12.08
N ASP A 202 -2.60 -12.48 11.94
CA ASP A 202 -2.94 -13.79 11.39
C ASP A 202 -2.91 -13.75 9.85
N MET A 203 -3.35 -12.63 9.29
CA MET A 203 -3.42 -12.39 7.85
C MET A 203 -2.91 -10.99 7.54
N VAL A 204 -2.10 -10.86 6.49
CA VAL A 204 -1.70 -9.58 5.92
C VAL A 204 -2.10 -9.53 4.46
N LEU A 205 -2.88 -8.51 4.11
CA LEU A 205 -3.31 -8.22 2.74
C LEU A 205 -2.53 -7.02 2.24
N SER A 206 -1.97 -7.09 1.04
CA SER A 206 -1.33 -5.94 0.41
C SER A 206 -1.82 -5.65 -1.00
N THR A 207 -2.02 -4.37 -1.29
CA THR A 207 -2.41 -3.88 -2.63
C THR A 207 -1.23 -3.43 -3.47
N LYS A 208 -0.02 -3.31 -2.89
CA LYS A 208 1.19 -3.02 -3.66
C LYS A 208 1.58 -4.22 -4.52
N LEU A 209 1.99 -3.97 -5.76
CA LEU A 209 2.57 -5.02 -6.59
C LEU A 209 3.88 -5.53 -5.97
N ALA A 210 3.87 -6.79 -5.57
CA ALA A 210 4.99 -7.43 -4.91
C ALA A 210 6.00 -7.94 -5.94
N GLY A 211 7.21 -7.38 -5.87
CA GLY A 211 8.43 -8.09 -6.27
C GLY A 211 9.08 -8.73 -5.04
N ILE A 212 10.32 -9.18 -5.18
CA ILE A 212 11.05 -9.85 -4.08
C ILE A 212 11.17 -8.98 -2.81
N GLY A 213 11.38 -7.66 -2.95
CA GLY A 213 11.55 -6.74 -1.82
C GLY A 213 10.28 -6.59 -0.99
N HIS A 214 9.15 -6.24 -1.62
CA HIS A 214 7.87 -6.12 -0.91
C HIS A 214 7.37 -7.46 -0.37
N ALA A 215 7.60 -8.56 -1.11
CA ALA A 215 7.29 -9.89 -0.61
C ALA A 215 8.12 -10.25 0.64
N ALA A 216 9.40 -9.89 0.69
CA ALA A 216 10.25 -10.05 1.86
C ALA A 216 9.79 -9.15 3.03
N PHE A 217 9.38 -7.91 2.76
CA PHE A 217 8.77 -7.03 3.77
C PHE A 217 7.56 -7.68 4.43
N LEU A 218 6.61 -8.21 3.63
CA LEU A 218 5.44 -8.91 4.15
C LEU A 218 5.81 -10.21 4.88
N PHE A 219 6.82 -10.94 4.40
CA PHE A 219 7.31 -12.16 5.04
C PHE A 219 7.80 -11.92 6.47
N MET A 220 8.49 -10.79 6.70
CA MET A 220 9.04 -10.44 8.01
C MET A 220 7.97 -10.06 9.05
N THR A 221 6.71 -9.81 8.66
CA THR A 221 5.61 -9.45 9.58
C THR A 221 5.11 -10.60 10.46
N THR A 222 5.69 -11.81 10.35
CA THR A 222 5.31 -13.05 11.06
C THR A 222 3.90 -13.57 10.77
N ALA A 223 3.18 -12.96 9.83
CA ALA A 223 1.81 -13.36 9.50
C ALA A 223 1.71 -14.77 8.92
N ARG A 224 0.64 -15.50 9.28
CA ARG A 224 0.40 -16.85 8.75
C ARG A 224 0.06 -16.81 7.26
N GLU A 225 -0.90 -15.97 6.90
CA GLU A 225 -1.36 -15.78 5.53
C GLU A 225 -0.89 -14.42 5.01
N ARG A 226 -0.04 -14.42 3.97
CA ARG A 226 0.44 -13.21 3.30
C ARG A 226 -0.09 -13.19 1.88
N VAL A 227 -0.93 -12.22 1.59
CA VAL A 227 -1.67 -12.14 0.33
C VAL A 227 -1.33 -10.82 -0.35
N SER A 228 -0.89 -10.87 -1.60
CA SER A 228 -0.54 -9.67 -2.34
C SER A 228 -0.76 -9.83 -3.83
N TYR A 229 -0.98 -8.72 -4.52
CA TYR A 229 -0.76 -8.67 -5.96
C TYR A 229 0.74 -8.80 -6.25
N ILE A 230 1.10 -9.48 -7.33
CA ILE A 230 2.48 -9.60 -7.84
C ILE A 230 2.60 -8.90 -9.19
N TYR A 231 3.80 -8.52 -9.59
CA TYR A 231 4.00 -7.99 -10.94
C TYR A 231 3.61 -9.02 -12.03
N PRO A 232 2.98 -8.61 -13.13
CA PRO A 232 2.67 -9.51 -14.25
C PRO A 232 3.88 -9.84 -15.14
N ASN A 233 5.10 -9.45 -14.74
CA ASN A 233 6.32 -9.62 -15.51
C ASN A 233 7.43 -10.28 -14.66
N VAL A 234 8.66 -10.27 -15.18
CA VAL A 234 9.85 -10.85 -14.52
C VAL A 234 10.12 -10.29 -13.11
N ASN A 235 9.61 -9.10 -12.78
CA ASN A 235 9.82 -8.48 -11.47
C ASN A 235 9.08 -9.23 -10.33
N ALA A 236 8.16 -10.14 -10.65
CA ALA A 236 7.54 -11.03 -9.67
C ALA A 236 8.40 -12.25 -9.30
N ALA A 237 9.54 -12.47 -9.98
CA ALA A 237 10.41 -13.59 -9.68
C ALA A 237 10.79 -13.63 -8.19
N GLY A 238 10.56 -14.77 -7.55
CA GLY A 238 10.85 -14.98 -6.12
C GLY A 238 9.78 -14.46 -5.15
N ALA A 239 8.83 -13.61 -5.58
CA ALA A 239 7.79 -13.09 -4.68
C ALA A 239 6.90 -14.20 -4.09
N GLY A 240 6.55 -15.20 -4.92
CA GLY A 240 5.71 -16.34 -4.51
C GLY A 240 6.36 -17.26 -3.46
N LEU A 241 7.68 -17.21 -3.25
CA LEU A 241 8.33 -18.00 -2.20
C LEU A 241 8.03 -17.46 -0.79
N MET A 242 7.69 -16.17 -0.71
CA MET A 242 7.52 -15.42 0.53
C MET A 242 6.04 -15.08 0.81
N LEU A 243 5.17 -15.23 -0.20
CA LEU A 243 3.74 -14.98 -0.14
C LEU A 243 2.98 -16.30 -0.07
N SER A 244 1.87 -16.30 0.66
CA SER A 244 0.98 -17.46 0.76
C SER A 244 0.04 -17.54 -0.44
N GLU A 245 -0.46 -16.39 -0.89
CA GLU A 245 -1.40 -16.28 -2.02
C GLU A 245 -1.02 -15.08 -2.87
N THR A 246 -1.13 -15.23 -4.19
CA THR A 246 -0.72 -14.21 -5.14
C THR A 246 -1.77 -13.98 -6.20
N PHE A 247 -1.91 -12.71 -6.62
CA PHE A 247 -2.81 -12.31 -7.69
C PHE A 247 -2.03 -11.60 -8.78
N THR A 248 -2.32 -11.94 -10.04
CA THR A 248 -1.67 -11.32 -11.19
C THR A 248 -2.63 -10.30 -11.83
N PRO A 249 -2.37 -8.98 -11.68
CA PRO A 249 -3.19 -7.96 -12.31
C PRO A 249 -2.95 -7.93 -13.83
N LYS A 250 -3.84 -7.26 -14.56
CA LYS A 250 -3.73 -7.09 -16.02
C LYS A 250 -2.60 -6.14 -16.43
N GLY A 251 -2.32 -5.12 -15.59
CA GLY A 251 -1.36 -4.07 -15.85
C GLY A 251 -0.35 -3.88 -14.72
N LEU A 252 0.63 -3.00 -14.92
CA LEU A 252 1.64 -2.63 -13.93
C LEU A 252 1.12 -1.64 -12.87
N ASN A 253 0.00 -0.97 -13.16
CA ASN A 253 -0.65 -0.08 -12.22
C ASN A 253 -2.02 -0.65 -11.86
N LEU A 254 -2.21 -0.99 -10.58
CA LEU A 254 -3.48 -1.54 -10.11
C LEU A 254 -4.61 -0.52 -10.21
N SER A 255 -4.29 0.78 -10.08
CA SER A 255 -5.26 1.87 -10.12
C SER A 255 -5.99 2.01 -11.46
N GLU A 256 -5.40 1.56 -12.57
CA GLU A 256 -6.04 1.52 -13.90
C GLU A 256 -7.31 0.65 -13.91
N GLY A 257 -7.42 -0.31 -12.99
CA GLY A 257 -8.62 -1.15 -12.83
C GLY A 257 -9.84 -0.40 -12.29
N GLY A 258 -9.68 0.84 -11.82
CA GLY A 258 -10.74 1.68 -11.28
C GLY A 258 -11.54 0.95 -10.20
N TYR A 259 -12.87 0.99 -10.30
CA TYR A 259 -13.78 0.38 -9.31
C TYR A 259 -13.53 -1.12 -9.08
N ASN A 260 -13.04 -1.85 -10.08
CA ASN A 260 -12.84 -3.30 -10.01
C ASN A 260 -11.39 -3.70 -9.73
N MET A 261 -10.53 -2.77 -9.32
CA MET A 261 -9.10 -3.04 -9.13
C MET A 261 -8.80 -4.15 -8.11
N TYR A 262 -9.65 -4.33 -7.09
CA TYR A 262 -9.48 -5.36 -6.05
C TYR A 262 -10.27 -6.64 -6.29
N ALA A 263 -10.93 -6.80 -7.44
CA ALA A 263 -11.88 -7.89 -7.69
C ALA A 263 -11.28 -9.30 -7.52
N GLN A 264 -10.00 -9.51 -7.84
CA GLN A 264 -9.34 -10.82 -7.65
C GLN A 264 -9.17 -11.15 -6.15
N MET A 265 -8.72 -10.16 -5.37
CA MET A 265 -8.59 -10.27 -3.93
C MET A 265 -9.95 -10.45 -3.27
N ASP A 266 -10.95 -9.68 -3.70
CA ASP A 266 -12.32 -9.78 -3.18
C ASP A 266 -12.96 -11.14 -3.52
N ASP A 267 -12.72 -11.70 -4.72
CA ASP A 267 -13.17 -13.06 -5.05
C ASP A 267 -12.52 -14.10 -4.14
N TRP A 268 -11.20 -14.03 -3.94
CA TRP A 268 -10.48 -14.93 -3.06
C TRP A 268 -10.98 -14.83 -1.60
N LEU A 269 -11.13 -13.60 -1.09
CA LEU A 269 -11.77 -13.30 0.18
C LEU A 269 -13.27 -13.61 0.20
N GLY A 270 -13.90 -13.91 -0.92
CA GLY A 270 -15.31 -14.26 -1.03
C GLY A 270 -15.55 -15.77 -1.08
N ARG A 271 -14.52 -16.58 -1.42
CA ARG A 271 -14.64 -18.04 -1.60
C ARG A 271 -15.09 -18.78 -0.34
N PRO A 272 -15.96 -19.81 -0.45
CA PRO A 272 -16.31 -20.63 0.70
C PRO A 272 -15.08 -21.28 1.33
N ARG A 273 -14.89 -21.11 2.64
CA ARG A 273 -13.78 -21.70 3.42
C ARG A 273 -14.26 -21.98 4.84
N ASN A 274 -13.79 -23.06 5.47
CA ASN A 274 -14.08 -23.39 6.87
C ASN A 274 -15.57 -23.38 7.23
N LYS A 275 -16.44 -23.96 6.39
CA LYS A 275 -17.91 -24.00 6.54
C LYS A 275 -18.60 -22.62 6.48
N VAL A 276 -17.89 -21.56 6.09
CA VAL A 276 -18.48 -20.25 5.80
C VAL A 276 -18.89 -20.20 4.33
N PRO A 277 -20.15 -19.87 4.01
CA PRO A 277 -20.61 -19.76 2.63
C PRO A 277 -19.98 -18.57 1.91
N ARG A 278 -20.12 -18.52 0.59
CA ARG A 278 -19.65 -17.40 -0.22
C ARG A 278 -20.31 -16.10 0.23
N HIS A 279 -19.50 -15.09 0.51
CA HIS A 279 -19.98 -13.76 0.89
C HIS A 279 -19.86 -12.82 -0.32
N PRO A 280 -20.92 -12.07 -0.67
CA PRO A 280 -20.85 -11.07 -1.73
C PRO A 280 -20.05 -9.86 -1.25
N VAL A 281 -19.43 -9.15 -2.20
CA VAL A 281 -18.73 -7.90 -1.90
C VAL A 281 -19.77 -6.82 -1.53
N PRO A 282 -19.69 -6.24 -0.32
CA PRO A 282 -20.62 -5.21 0.10
C PRO A 282 -20.38 -3.90 -0.68
N PRO A 283 -21.40 -3.05 -0.85
CA PRO A 283 -21.21 -1.76 -1.51
C PRO A 283 -20.34 -0.82 -0.66
N LEU A 284 -19.67 0.12 -1.32
CA LEU A 284 -18.87 1.17 -0.69
C LEU A 284 -19.75 2.00 0.26
N LYS A 285 -19.34 2.08 1.54
CA LYS A 285 -20.02 2.88 2.56
C LYS A 285 -19.00 3.66 3.37
N VAL A 286 -19.34 4.91 3.70
CA VAL A 286 -18.51 5.79 4.54
C VAL A 286 -19.31 6.30 5.75
N SER A 287 -18.63 6.42 6.88
CA SER A 287 -19.15 7.03 8.11
C SER A 287 -18.50 8.40 8.33
N ILE A 288 -19.31 9.41 8.66
CA ILE A 288 -18.84 10.79 8.85
C ILE A 288 -19.13 11.20 10.28
N SER A 289 -18.09 11.64 11.00
CA SER A 289 -18.19 12.12 12.38
C SER A 289 -19.06 13.38 12.48
N ARG A 290 -19.80 13.52 13.59
CA ARG A 290 -20.64 14.69 13.88
C ARG A 290 -19.82 15.98 13.95
N LYS A 291 -18.69 15.96 14.66
CA LYS A 291 -17.79 17.13 14.79
C LYS A 291 -17.34 17.65 13.43
N LEU A 292 -17.09 16.73 12.49
CA LEU A 292 -16.63 17.07 11.15
C LEU A 292 -17.74 17.73 10.32
N LYS A 293 -19.00 17.30 10.48
CA LYS A 293 -20.15 17.94 9.84
C LYS A 293 -20.32 19.38 10.31
N GLU A 294 -20.20 19.62 11.62
CA GLU A 294 -20.32 20.96 12.20
C GLU A 294 -19.23 21.92 11.65
N VAL A 295 -17.98 21.45 11.53
CA VAL A 295 -16.88 22.23 10.94
C VAL A 295 -17.14 22.57 9.47
N VAL A 296 -17.60 21.60 8.70
CA VAL A 296 -17.87 21.82 7.26
C VAL A 296 -19.11 22.67 7.04
N GLU A 297 -20.11 22.55 7.92
CA GLU A 297 -21.30 23.40 7.90
C GLU A 297 -20.96 24.87 8.07
N MET A 298 -20.02 25.21 8.96
CA MET A 298 -19.53 26.58 9.06
C MET A 298 -18.83 27.03 7.79
N LYS A 299 -17.95 26.18 7.21
CA LYS A 299 -17.19 26.53 6.00
C LYS A 299 -18.09 26.87 4.80
N TYR A 300 -19.06 26.02 4.48
CA TYR A 300 -19.92 26.29 3.32
C TYR A 300 -20.91 27.44 3.58
N LYS A 301 -21.34 27.66 4.83
CA LYS A 301 -22.18 28.82 5.18
C LYS A 301 -21.42 30.13 5.02
N THR A 302 -20.15 30.18 5.42
CA THR A 302 -19.26 31.34 5.20
C THR A 302 -19.06 31.60 3.70
N ALA A 303 -18.99 30.54 2.88
CA ALA A 303 -18.98 30.67 1.42
C ALA A 303 -20.35 31.02 0.80
N GLY A 304 -21.37 31.28 1.63
CA GLY A 304 -22.71 31.68 1.18
C GLY A 304 -23.54 30.55 0.56
N ALA A 305 -23.24 29.29 0.88
CA ALA A 305 -24.01 28.12 0.46
C ALA A 305 -24.94 27.61 1.58
N GLU A 306 -26.09 27.06 1.19
CA GLU A 306 -27.06 26.46 2.12
C GLU A 306 -27.16 24.95 1.91
N LYS A 307 -27.34 24.21 3.01
CA LYS A 307 -27.48 22.75 2.98
C LYS A 307 -28.53 22.30 1.95
N GLY A 308 -28.13 21.39 1.06
CA GLY A 308 -28.98 20.82 0.02
C GLY A 308 -29.29 21.74 -1.17
N LYS A 309 -28.75 22.96 -1.21
CA LYS A 309 -28.98 23.95 -2.28
C LYS A 309 -27.71 24.31 -3.07
N TYR A 310 -26.67 23.49 -2.98
CA TYR A 310 -25.44 23.66 -3.75
C TYR A 310 -24.96 22.36 -4.40
N ILE A 311 -24.18 22.51 -5.47
CA ILE A 311 -23.45 21.40 -6.12
C ILE A 311 -21.97 21.58 -5.81
N VAL A 312 -21.30 20.48 -5.50
CA VAL A 312 -19.84 20.47 -5.28
C VAL A 312 -19.13 20.28 -6.61
N ILE A 313 -18.19 21.17 -6.93
CA ILE A 313 -17.27 21.05 -8.05
C ILE A 313 -15.90 20.64 -7.52
N HIS A 314 -15.34 19.54 -8.04
CA HIS A 314 -14.06 18.99 -7.60
C HIS A 314 -13.26 18.42 -8.79
N GLY A 315 -11.93 18.48 -8.76
CA GLY A 315 -11.10 18.09 -9.91
C GLY A 315 -10.53 19.28 -10.70
N LEU A 316 -10.33 20.40 -10.00
CA LEU A 316 -9.55 21.52 -10.49
C LEU A 316 -8.10 21.08 -10.70
N GLU A 317 -7.53 21.48 -11.82
CA GLU A 317 -6.11 21.33 -12.10
C GLU A 317 -5.27 21.92 -10.96
N SER A 318 -4.39 21.09 -10.41
CA SER A 318 -3.52 21.46 -9.30
C SER A 318 -2.35 20.50 -9.23
N ASP A 319 -1.16 21.04 -9.04
CA ASP A 319 0.07 20.26 -8.80
C ASP A 319 0.09 19.60 -7.40
N SER A 320 -0.91 19.88 -6.56
CA SER A 320 -0.93 19.39 -5.18
C SER A 320 -1.41 17.95 -5.08
N LYS A 321 -0.72 17.14 -4.27
CA LYS A 321 -1.19 15.82 -3.80
C LYS A 321 -2.54 15.89 -3.06
N ALA A 322 -3.01 17.08 -2.71
CA ALA A 322 -4.32 17.30 -2.10
C ALA A 322 -5.50 17.26 -3.09
N SER A 323 -5.25 17.16 -4.41
CA SER A 323 -6.28 17.00 -5.46
C SER A 323 -7.05 15.68 -5.38
N MET A 324 -6.55 14.69 -4.62
CA MET A 324 -7.17 13.38 -4.43
C MET A 324 -7.51 12.66 -5.74
N GLN A 325 -6.71 12.89 -6.79
CA GLN A 325 -6.79 12.18 -8.07
C GLN A 325 -6.37 10.71 -7.93
N SER A 326 -6.82 9.87 -8.85
CA SER A 326 -6.36 8.48 -8.91
C SER A 326 -4.93 8.41 -9.47
N MET A 327 -4.14 7.47 -8.96
CA MET A 327 -2.83 7.14 -9.55
C MET A 327 -2.94 6.44 -10.91
N GLY A 328 -4.14 5.99 -11.29
CA GLY A 328 -4.41 5.35 -12.58
C GLY A 328 -4.73 6.34 -13.71
N ASP A 329 -4.97 7.61 -13.38
CA ASP A 329 -5.48 8.61 -14.32
C ASP A 329 -4.92 10.00 -13.97
N THR A 330 -3.70 10.26 -14.43
CA THR A 330 -2.93 11.46 -14.10
C THR A 330 -3.39 12.72 -14.84
N ASP A 331 -4.14 12.56 -15.94
CA ASP A 331 -4.68 13.65 -16.76
C ASP A 331 -6.19 13.88 -16.47
N SER A 332 -6.63 13.48 -15.28
CA SER A 332 -8.04 13.55 -14.90
C SER A 332 -8.48 14.94 -14.47
N LEU A 333 -7.57 15.89 -14.24
CA LEU A 333 -7.94 17.22 -13.75
C LEU A 333 -8.26 18.17 -14.90
N LEU A 334 -9.23 19.06 -14.70
CA LEU A 334 -9.65 20.01 -15.72
C LEU A 334 -9.24 21.45 -15.36
N PRO A 335 -8.83 22.25 -16.36
CA PRO A 335 -8.55 23.67 -16.17
C PRO A 335 -9.79 24.44 -15.68
N ILE A 336 -9.54 25.51 -14.94
CA ILE A 336 -10.60 26.28 -14.30
C ILE A 336 -11.59 26.93 -15.28
N GLN A 337 -11.13 27.29 -16.48
CA GLN A 337 -11.94 27.90 -17.53
C GLN A 337 -13.06 26.95 -17.97
N VAL A 338 -12.76 25.64 -18.03
CA VAL A 338 -13.74 24.60 -18.35
C VAL A 338 -14.76 24.49 -17.22
N TRP A 339 -14.30 24.47 -15.97
CA TRP A 339 -15.18 24.44 -14.81
C TRP A 339 -16.08 25.67 -14.69
N ALA A 340 -15.58 26.86 -15.01
CA ALA A 340 -16.37 28.08 -15.06
C ALA A 340 -17.46 28.01 -16.15
N GLY A 341 -17.15 27.40 -17.30
CA GLY A 341 -18.14 27.11 -18.35
C GLY A 341 -19.25 26.19 -17.86
N ILE A 342 -18.89 25.11 -17.18
CA ILE A 342 -19.85 24.15 -16.59
C ILE A 342 -20.70 24.84 -15.51
N ALA A 343 -20.09 25.63 -14.64
CA ALA A 343 -20.77 26.36 -13.56
C ALA A 343 -21.80 27.36 -14.10
N LYS A 344 -21.52 28.03 -15.22
CA LYS A 344 -22.49 28.90 -15.92
C LYS A 344 -23.69 28.13 -16.49
N GLY A 345 -23.51 26.85 -16.83
CA GLY A 345 -24.57 25.96 -17.31
C GLY A 345 -25.56 25.53 -16.22
N THR A 346 -25.11 25.42 -14.97
CA THR A 346 -25.94 25.05 -13.81
C THR A 346 -26.89 26.18 -13.38
N ARG A 347 -28.12 26.19 -13.91
CA ARG A 347 -29.17 27.13 -13.50
C ARG A 347 -29.93 26.63 -12.27
N GLY A 348 -30.11 27.52 -11.28
CA GLY A 348 -30.98 27.29 -10.11
C GLY A 348 -30.34 26.55 -8.93
N ILE A 349 -29.05 26.20 -9.00
CA ILE A 349 -28.29 25.63 -7.88
C ILE A 349 -26.92 26.31 -7.83
N LYS A 350 -26.49 26.71 -6.62
CA LYS A 350 -25.25 27.44 -6.43
C LYS A 350 -24.02 26.51 -6.56
N PRO A 351 -23.07 26.76 -7.47
CA PRO A 351 -21.85 25.97 -7.56
C PRO A 351 -20.90 26.32 -6.41
N VAL A 352 -20.35 25.31 -5.74
CA VAL A 352 -19.33 25.44 -4.71
C VAL A 352 -18.05 24.77 -5.18
N PHE A 353 -17.01 25.58 -5.39
CA PHE A 353 -15.68 25.13 -5.82
C PHE A 353 -14.89 24.63 -4.62
N VAL A 354 -14.50 23.36 -4.65
CA VAL A 354 -13.64 22.78 -3.62
C VAL A 354 -12.21 22.86 -4.05
N ILE A 355 -11.42 23.61 -3.29
CA ILE A 355 -10.03 23.89 -3.62
C ILE A 355 -9.08 23.10 -2.71
N PRO A 356 -8.03 22.45 -3.26
CA PRO A 356 -7.03 21.71 -2.48
C PRO A 356 -5.98 22.59 -1.78
N HIS A 357 -5.76 23.82 -2.24
CA HIS A 357 -4.83 24.79 -1.65
C HIS A 357 -5.32 26.23 -1.82
N GLU A 358 -5.23 27.07 -0.79
CA GLU A 358 -5.68 28.48 -0.81
C GLU A 358 -5.08 29.33 -1.94
N LYS A 359 -3.94 28.94 -2.54
CA LYS A 359 -3.29 29.68 -3.63
C LYS A 359 -4.16 29.73 -4.88
N LEU A 360 -4.96 28.69 -5.11
CA LEU A 360 -5.86 28.60 -6.25
C LEU A 360 -7.14 29.44 -6.04
N ARG A 361 -7.34 30.06 -4.87
CA ARG A 361 -8.49 30.94 -4.63
C ARG A 361 -8.48 32.12 -5.60
N GLU A 362 -7.34 32.77 -5.74
CA GLU A 362 -7.18 33.96 -6.59
C GLU A 362 -7.52 33.61 -8.05
N ASP A 363 -6.99 32.49 -8.56
CA ASP A 363 -7.29 31.99 -9.90
C ASP A 363 -8.80 31.73 -10.12
N VAL A 364 -9.48 31.22 -9.08
CA VAL A 364 -10.93 30.96 -9.14
C VAL A 364 -11.74 32.24 -9.11
N GLU A 365 -11.35 33.20 -8.28
CA GLU A 365 -12.01 34.51 -8.20
C GLU A 365 -11.80 35.30 -9.50
N GLU A 366 -10.63 35.21 -10.14
CA GLU A 366 -10.36 35.85 -11.43
C GLU A 366 -11.23 35.28 -12.57
N VAL A 367 -11.36 33.96 -12.66
CA VAL A 367 -12.03 33.30 -13.79
C VAL A 367 -13.54 33.18 -13.61
N VAL A 368 -14.00 32.91 -12.38
CA VAL A 368 -15.42 32.71 -12.06
C VAL A 368 -16.10 34.01 -11.61
N GLY A 369 -15.34 34.92 -10.99
CA GLY A 369 -15.81 36.18 -10.40
C GLY A 369 -15.72 36.18 -8.88
N GLU A 370 -15.68 37.38 -8.28
CA GLU A 370 -15.54 37.59 -6.82
C GLU A 370 -16.70 36.99 -5.99
N ASP A 371 -17.87 36.79 -6.61
CA ASP A 371 -19.04 36.17 -5.96
C ASP A 371 -18.97 34.62 -5.93
N ALA A 372 -17.87 34.02 -6.41
CA ALA A 372 -17.69 32.58 -6.45
C ALA A 372 -17.67 31.97 -5.04
N SER A 373 -18.39 30.87 -4.85
CA SER A 373 -18.44 30.17 -3.57
C SER A 373 -17.32 29.15 -3.48
N ILE A 374 -16.30 29.50 -2.71
CA ILE A 374 -15.07 28.73 -2.61
C ILE A 374 -14.97 28.10 -1.22
N VAL A 375 -14.69 26.80 -1.17
CA VAL A 375 -14.45 26.08 0.09
C VAL A 375 -13.11 25.36 0.03
N PHE A 376 -12.22 25.74 0.93
CA PHE A 376 -10.94 25.06 1.12
C PHE A 376 -11.11 23.79 1.96
N ILE A 377 -10.64 22.67 1.43
CA ILE A 377 -10.73 21.35 2.07
C ILE A 377 -9.34 20.75 2.28
N THR A 378 -9.05 20.40 3.54
CA THR A 378 -7.76 19.82 3.90
C THR A 378 -7.78 18.31 4.01
N THR A 379 -8.92 17.65 4.23
CA THR A 379 -8.96 16.20 4.50
C THR A 379 -10.06 15.49 3.69
N PRO A 380 -9.88 14.19 3.36
CA PRO A 380 -10.92 13.41 2.69
C PRO A 380 -12.25 13.37 3.46
N GLY A 381 -12.19 13.44 4.79
CA GLY A 381 -13.40 13.48 5.60
C GLY A 381 -14.18 14.79 5.51
N GLN A 382 -13.49 15.93 5.39
CA GLN A 382 -14.15 17.21 5.10
C GLN A 382 -14.83 17.17 3.72
N LEU A 383 -14.19 16.56 2.71
CA LEU A 383 -14.77 16.34 1.39
C LEU A 383 -16.02 15.43 1.47
N ALA A 384 -15.97 14.35 2.25
CA ALA A 384 -17.12 13.48 2.44
C ALA A 384 -18.30 14.22 3.10
N ALA A 385 -18.01 15.10 4.08
CA ALA A 385 -19.01 15.90 4.76
C ALA A 385 -19.66 16.95 3.85
N ILE A 386 -18.88 17.65 3.00
CA ILE A 386 -19.44 18.64 2.07
C ILE A 386 -20.34 17.96 1.02
N ILE A 387 -19.91 16.81 0.50
CA ILE A 387 -20.69 16.01 -0.46
C ILE A 387 -21.98 15.48 0.19
N ASN A 388 -21.93 15.10 1.47
CA ASN A 388 -23.12 14.63 2.17
C ASN A 388 -24.22 15.71 2.26
N ASP A 389 -23.82 16.97 2.43
CA ASP A 389 -24.75 18.09 2.61
C ASP A 389 -25.08 18.80 1.30
N SER A 390 -24.47 18.41 0.18
CA SER A 390 -24.75 18.95 -1.16
C SER A 390 -25.98 18.31 -1.82
N ALA A 391 -26.49 18.97 -2.86
CA ALA A 391 -27.51 18.44 -3.76
C ALA A 391 -26.95 17.42 -4.78
N GLY A 392 -25.66 17.52 -5.08
CA GLY A 392 -24.95 16.69 -6.05
C GLY A 392 -23.47 17.04 -6.12
N VAL A 393 -22.74 16.29 -6.94
CA VAL A 393 -21.30 16.46 -7.17
C VAL A 393 -21.04 16.41 -8.67
N ILE A 394 -20.24 17.34 -9.14
CA ILE A 394 -19.65 17.39 -10.47
C ILE A 394 -18.15 17.28 -10.24
N ALA A 395 -17.57 16.11 -10.52
CA ALA A 395 -16.14 15.92 -10.38
C ALA A 395 -15.55 15.04 -11.45
N THR A 396 -14.29 15.28 -11.81
CA THR A 396 -13.50 14.35 -12.63
C THR A 396 -13.09 13.11 -11.81
N ASN A 397 -12.28 12.21 -12.38
CA ASN A 397 -11.87 10.91 -11.81
C ASN A 397 -11.01 11.03 -10.53
N THR A 398 -11.66 11.52 -9.47
CA THR A 398 -11.12 11.88 -8.18
C THR A 398 -11.89 11.18 -7.07
N ALA A 399 -11.37 11.24 -5.84
CA ALA A 399 -12.02 10.64 -4.67
C ALA A 399 -13.46 11.14 -4.45
N ALA A 400 -13.82 12.33 -4.95
CA ALA A 400 -15.14 12.91 -4.85
C ALA A 400 -16.24 12.02 -5.48
N ILE A 401 -15.96 11.37 -6.62
CA ILE A 401 -16.92 10.44 -7.26
C ILE A 401 -17.21 9.26 -6.34
N GLN A 402 -16.17 8.68 -5.74
CA GLN A 402 -16.31 7.52 -4.86
C GLN A 402 -17.08 7.89 -3.58
N LEU A 403 -16.81 9.06 -3.01
CA LEU A 403 -17.55 9.58 -1.86
C LEU A 403 -19.01 9.90 -2.20
N ALA A 404 -19.29 10.42 -3.39
CA ALA A 404 -20.65 10.67 -3.87
C ALA A 404 -21.43 9.37 -4.03
N ASN A 405 -20.80 8.32 -4.59
CA ASN A 405 -21.36 6.98 -4.70
C ASN A 405 -21.67 6.39 -3.32
N ALA A 406 -20.73 6.50 -2.37
CA ALA A 406 -20.88 6.00 -1.01
C ALA A 406 -22.01 6.68 -0.20
N ARG A 407 -22.50 7.84 -0.65
CA ARG A 407 -23.57 8.63 -0.02
C ARG A 407 -24.84 8.71 -0.85
N ASP A 408 -24.93 7.92 -1.93
CA ASP A 408 -26.05 7.92 -2.87
C ASP A 408 -26.39 9.32 -3.43
N LYS A 409 -25.37 10.16 -3.61
CA LYS A 409 -25.49 11.54 -4.13
C LYS A 409 -25.42 11.61 -5.66
N LEU A 410 -25.07 10.51 -6.30
CA LEU A 410 -25.10 10.40 -7.75
C LEU A 410 -26.55 10.26 -8.20
N ARG A 411 -27.10 11.33 -8.77
CA ARG A 411 -28.46 11.30 -9.32
C ARG A 411 -28.43 10.53 -10.64
N LYS A 412 -28.94 9.29 -10.64
CA LYS A 412 -29.18 8.52 -11.87
C LYS A 412 -30.17 9.28 -12.76
N ARG A 413 -29.68 9.98 -13.79
CA ARG A 413 -30.48 10.19 -15.01
C ARG A 413 -30.11 9.06 -15.97
N LYS A 414 -31.07 8.16 -16.23
CA LYS A 414 -30.99 7.23 -17.37
C LYS A 414 -31.02 8.08 -18.64
N THR A 415 -29.87 8.27 -19.27
CA THR A 415 -29.79 8.67 -20.67
C THR A 415 -29.22 7.48 -21.42
N VAL A 416 -30.09 6.80 -22.16
CA VAL A 416 -29.71 5.77 -23.14
C VAL A 416 -28.98 6.51 -24.26
N CYS A 417 -27.65 6.41 -24.31
CA CYS A 417 -26.89 6.85 -25.47
C CYS A 417 -26.77 5.66 -26.43
N SER A 418 -27.47 5.72 -27.57
CA SER A 418 -27.64 4.62 -28.53
C SER A 418 -26.42 4.36 -29.43
N GLN A 419 -25.22 4.84 -29.07
CA GLN A 419 -24.07 4.86 -30.00
C GLN A 419 -22.73 4.35 -29.44
N CYS A 420 -22.66 3.84 -28.21
CA CYS A 420 -21.41 3.25 -27.70
C CYS A 420 -21.63 1.82 -27.21
N SER A 421 -21.11 0.83 -27.95
CA SER A 421 -21.14 -0.59 -27.62
C SER A 421 -20.07 -1.00 -26.60
N ARG A 422 -19.84 -0.16 -25.58
CA ARG A 422 -19.06 -0.48 -24.39
C ARG A 422 -19.87 -0.01 -23.19
N GLU A 423 -20.11 -0.92 -22.25
CA GLU A 423 -20.68 -0.61 -20.93
C GLU A 423 -19.65 0.18 -20.09
N GLU A 424 -19.33 1.39 -20.53
CA GLU A 424 -18.62 2.37 -19.71
C GLU A 424 -19.68 3.20 -18.99
N MET A 425 -19.64 3.15 -17.66
CA MET A 425 -20.58 3.81 -16.77
C MET A 425 -20.32 5.32 -16.78
N TYR A 426 -20.69 6.01 -17.86
CA TYR A 426 -20.62 7.46 -17.96
C TYR A 426 -21.70 8.09 -17.07
N TYR A 427 -21.29 8.67 -15.94
CA TYR A 427 -22.12 9.59 -15.17
C TYR A 427 -22.23 10.90 -15.95
N ASN A 428 -23.40 11.16 -16.53
CA ASN A 428 -23.65 12.42 -17.21
C ASN A 428 -23.65 13.59 -16.21
N PHE A 429 -22.75 14.52 -16.46
CA PHE A 429 -22.75 15.86 -15.89
C PHE A 429 -23.95 16.64 -16.44
N ILE A 430 -24.56 17.47 -15.58
CA ILE A 430 -25.63 18.41 -15.98
C ILE A 430 -25.03 19.53 -16.80
#